data_AF-A0A1F1ZR15-F1
#
_entry.id   AF-A0A1F1ZR15-F1
#
_cell.length_a   1.000
_cell.length_b   1.000
_cell.length_c   1.000
_cell.angle_alpha   90.00
_cell.angle_beta   90.00
_cell.angle_gamma   90.00
#
_symmetry.space_group_name_H-M   'P 1'
#
loop_
_entity.id
_entity.type
_entity.pdbx_description
1 polymer ?
#
loop_
_entity_poly.entity_id
_entity_poly.type
_entity_poly.pdbx_seq_one_letter_code
_entity_poly.pdbx_strand_id
1 'polypeptide(L)'
;MFNLQRFNEEISADFNIFPEEYERYTITLVVSWISDGYIRTIFQSKNSQSPSLWGYKTSQKIETPHAGLSEKEMADSLYFTHIAGDFPAFFNTSNGVNIDWRNVPEELEPETLAEIKEILGRLESQSKACSVNI
;
A
#
# COMPACT_ATOMS: atom_id res chain seq x y z
N MET A 1 -11.15 9.86 -14.03
CA MET A 1 -11.43 9.38 -12.67
C MET A 1 -10.47 8.24 -12.41
N PHE A 2 -9.73 8.31 -11.31
CA PHE A 2 -8.72 7.30 -10.95
C PHE A 2 -9.37 5.95 -10.67
N ASN A 3 -8.79 4.88 -11.21
CA ASN A 3 -9.24 3.51 -11.04
C ASN A 3 -8.33 2.76 -10.06
N LEU A 4 -8.84 2.55 -8.83
CA LEU A 4 -8.10 1.87 -7.78
C LEU A 4 -7.77 0.40 -8.12
N GLN A 5 -8.64 -0.29 -8.87
CA GLN A 5 -8.37 -1.67 -9.31
C GLN A 5 -7.19 -1.71 -10.28
N ARG A 6 -7.14 -0.79 -11.25
CA ARG A 6 -6.02 -0.71 -12.19
C ARG A 6 -4.72 -0.35 -11.47
N PHE A 7 -4.77 0.57 -10.49
CA PHE A 7 -3.62 0.85 -9.63
C PHE A 7 -3.11 -0.41 -8.90
N ASN A 8 -4.03 -1.24 -8.38
CA ASN A 8 -3.67 -2.49 -7.71
C ASN A 8 -2.99 -3.49 -8.65
N GLU A 9 -3.45 -3.57 -9.90
CA GLU A 9 -2.84 -4.41 -10.95
C GLU A 9 -1.41 -3.93 -11.28
N GLU A 10 -1.23 -2.64 -11.51
CA GLU A 10 0.08 -2.04 -11.83
C GLU A 10 1.07 -2.24 -10.68
N ILE A 11 0.69 -1.90 -9.44
CA ILE A 11 1.62 -2.03 -8.31
C ILE A 11 1.96 -3.50 -8.01
N SER A 12 1.00 -4.41 -8.14
CA SER A 12 1.27 -5.85 -7.96
C SER A 12 2.22 -6.40 -9.03
N ALA A 13 2.18 -5.86 -10.25
CA ALA A 13 3.12 -6.21 -11.30
C ALA A 13 4.55 -5.73 -10.98
N ASP A 14 4.70 -4.50 -10.50
CA ASP A 14 6.00 -3.95 -10.11
C ASP A 14 6.65 -4.75 -8.97
N PHE A 15 5.86 -5.23 -8.01
CA PHE A 15 6.34 -6.11 -6.92
C PHE A 15 6.74 -7.52 -7.37
N ASN A 16 6.49 -7.95 -8.60
CA ASN A 16 7.05 -9.21 -9.09
C ASN A 16 8.49 -9.08 -9.59
N ILE A 17 9.01 -7.85 -9.70
CA ILE A 17 10.33 -7.55 -10.25
C ILE A 17 11.28 -7.27 -9.07
N PHE A 18 11.71 -8.33 -8.38
CA PHE A 18 12.70 -8.21 -7.31
C PHE A 18 14.13 -8.37 -7.85
N PRO A 19 15.09 -7.56 -7.37
CA PRO A 19 16.51 -7.90 -7.43
C PRO A 19 16.76 -9.30 -6.84
N GLU A 20 17.69 -10.07 -7.44
CA GLU A 20 18.01 -11.45 -7.02
C GLU A 20 18.36 -11.58 -5.53
N GLU A 21 18.97 -10.53 -4.96
CA GLU A 21 19.29 -10.41 -3.52
C GLU A 21 18.06 -10.50 -2.59
N TYR A 22 16.84 -10.39 -3.13
CA TYR A 22 15.58 -10.43 -2.38
C TYR A 22 14.67 -11.62 -2.74
N GLU A 23 15.15 -12.62 -3.47
CA GLU A 23 14.35 -13.79 -3.91
C GLU A 23 13.65 -14.57 -2.76
N ARG A 24 14.13 -14.43 -1.52
CA ARG A 24 13.53 -15.07 -0.34
C ARG A 24 12.35 -14.30 0.25
N TYR A 25 12.06 -13.13 -0.28
CA TYR A 25 10.98 -12.27 0.15
C TYR A 25 9.86 -12.31 -0.88
N THR A 26 8.63 -12.39 -0.38
CA THR A 26 7.44 -12.15 -1.18
C THR A 26 6.71 -10.96 -0.60
N ILE A 27 6.33 -10.01 -1.45
CA ILE A 27 5.44 -8.91 -1.07
C ILE A 27 4.10 -9.15 -1.76
N THR A 28 3.03 -9.06 -1.00
CA THR A 28 1.67 -9.21 -1.51
C THR A 28 0.85 -8.00 -1.10
N LEU A 29 0.14 -7.43 -2.07
CA LEU A 29 -0.87 -6.42 -1.82
C LEU A 29 -2.05 -7.05 -1.05
N VAL A 30 -2.35 -6.52 0.13
CA VAL A 30 -3.48 -6.99 0.96
C VAL A 30 -4.75 -6.21 0.58
N VAL A 31 -4.65 -4.88 0.62
CA VAL A 31 -5.79 -3.99 0.38
C VAL A 31 -5.32 -2.58 0.04
N SER A 32 -6.15 -1.87 -0.75
CA SER A 32 -6.00 -0.44 -0.95
C SER A 32 -7.35 0.29 -0.86
N TRP A 33 -7.30 1.57 -0.51
CA TRP A 33 -8.49 2.43 -0.51
C TRP A 33 -8.11 3.89 -0.73
N ILE A 34 -9.12 4.68 -1.09
CA ILE A 34 -8.98 6.12 -1.25
C ILE A 34 -9.74 6.82 -0.12
N SER A 35 -9.02 7.64 0.66
CA SER A 35 -9.63 8.58 1.62
C SER A 35 -8.94 9.93 1.55
N ASP A 36 -9.74 11.00 1.60
CA ASP A 36 -9.27 12.39 1.58
C ASP A 36 -8.42 12.76 0.34
N GLY A 37 -8.62 12.00 -0.74
CA GLY A 37 -7.90 12.13 -1.99
C GLY A 37 -6.56 11.39 -2.01
N TYR A 38 -6.16 10.68 -0.96
CA TYR A 38 -4.92 9.90 -0.90
C TYR A 38 -5.21 8.41 -1.09
N ILE A 39 -4.26 7.70 -1.73
CA ILE A 39 -4.27 6.24 -1.76
C ILE A 39 -3.58 5.74 -0.50
N ARG A 40 -4.21 4.80 0.16
CA ARG A 40 -3.63 4.01 1.24
C ARG A 40 -3.57 2.57 0.80
N THR A 41 -2.44 1.94 1.07
CA THR A 41 -2.16 0.59 0.61
C THR A 41 -1.48 -0.20 1.71
N ILE A 42 -1.97 -1.39 2.02
CA ILE A 42 -1.33 -2.34 2.93
C ILE A 42 -0.71 -3.47 2.14
N PHE A 43 0.50 -3.81 2.54
CA PHE A 43 1.24 -4.93 2.02
C PHE A 43 1.60 -5.91 3.14
N GLN A 44 1.68 -7.17 2.78
CA GLN A 44 2.27 -8.20 3.59
C GLN A 44 3.58 -8.62 2.96
N SER A 45 4.67 -8.47 3.71
CA SER A 45 5.96 -9.06 3.37
C SER A 45 6.12 -10.37 4.13
N LYS A 46 6.56 -11.42 3.45
CA LYS A 46 6.91 -12.71 4.06
C LYS A 46 8.33 -13.06 3.71
N ASN A 47 9.12 -13.38 4.73
CA ASN A 47 10.37 -14.13 4.60
C ASN A 47 10.24 -15.46 5.34
N SER A 48 11.32 -16.23 5.42
CA SER A 48 11.34 -17.53 6.08
C SER A 48 11.06 -17.49 7.60
N GLN A 49 11.04 -16.32 8.24
CA GLN A 49 10.96 -16.19 9.70
C GLN A 49 9.60 -15.69 10.21
N SER A 50 9.00 -14.67 9.57
CA SER A 50 7.68 -14.17 10.00
C SER A 50 6.98 -13.31 8.93
N PRO A 51 5.64 -13.36 8.84
CA PRO A 51 4.88 -12.37 8.09
C PRO A 51 4.95 -11.01 8.79
N SER A 52 5.08 -9.93 8.03
CA SER A 52 5.06 -8.56 8.54
C SER A 52 4.13 -7.70 7.70
N LEU A 53 3.39 -6.81 8.36
CA LEU A 53 2.46 -5.88 7.72
C LEU A 53 3.06 -4.49 7.70
N TRP A 54 2.87 -3.79 6.58
CA TRP A 54 3.27 -2.40 6.46
C TRP A 54 2.31 -1.66 5.55
N GLY A 55 2.13 -0.38 5.87
CA GLY A 55 1.19 0.51 5.19
C GLY A 55 1.93 1.63 4.48
N TYR A 56 1.37 2.09 3.37
CA TYR A 56 1.84 3.28 2.70
C TYR A 56 0.66 4.20 2.37
N LYS A 57 0.86 5.48 2.66
CA LYS A 57 -0.01 6.56 2.20
C LYS A 57 0.73 7.37 1.14
N THR A 58 0.08 7.65 0.02
CA THR A 58 0.68 8.50 -1.02
C THR A 58 1.01 9.89 -0.48
N SER A 59 2.16 10.44 -0.88
CA SER A 59 2.56 11.81 -0.52
C SER A 59 1.70 12.88 -1.18
N GLN A 60 1.03 12.52 -2.27
CA GLN A 60 0.19 13.40 -3.07
C GLN A 60 -1.23 12.85 -3.25
N LYS A 61 -2.18 13.77 -3.44
CA LYS A 61 -3.56 13.45 -3.73
C LYS A 61 -3.73 13.02 -5.19
N ILE A 62 -4.72 12.16 -5.41
CA ILE A 62 -5.11 11.57 -6.70
C ILE A 62 -5.64 12.61 -7.69
N GLU A 63 -5.96 13.81 -7.23
CA GLU A 63 -6.44 14.90 -8.10
C GLU A 63 -5.79 16.21 -7.69
N THR A 64 -4.98 16.79 -8.59
CA THR A 64 -4.86 18.24 -8.65
C THR A 64 -5.41 18.72 -9.99
N PRO A 65 -6.01 19.92 -10.07
CA PRO A 65 -6.56 20.46 -11.32
C PRO A 65 -5.55 20.63 -12.46
N HIS A 66 -4.25 20.45 -12.22
CA HIS A 66 -3.17 20.81 -13.13
C HIS A 66 -2.16 19.67 -13.42
N ALA A 67 -2.27 18.53 -12.73
CA ALA A 67 -1.48 17.34 -13.01
C ALA A 67 -2.21 16.13 -12.44
N GLY A 68 -2.68 15.24 -13.31
CA GLY A 68 -3.25 13.96 -12.92
C GLY A 68 -2.25 12.88 -13.27
N LEU A 69 -1.65 12.24 -12.27
CA LEU A 69 -0.91 11.01 -12.50
C LEU A 69 -1.90 9.88 -12.81
N SER A 70 -1.58 9.09 -13.81
CA SER A 70 -2.24 7.83 -14.11
C SER A 70 -2.05 6.83 -12.96
N GLU A 71 -2.83 5.75 -13.00
CA GLU A 71 -2.70 4.64 -12.05
C GLU A 71 -1.29 4.05 -12.05
N LYS A 72 -0.69 3.94 -13.23
CA LYS A 72 0.69 3.49 -13.39
C LYS A 72 1.69 4.48 -12.78
N GLU A 73 1.56 5.77 -13.06
CA GLU A 73 2.50 6.77 -12.51
C GLU A 73 2.40 6.86 -10.97
N MET A 74 1.22 6.64 -10.40
CA MET A 74 1.05 6.53 -8.95
C MET A 74 1.65 5.24 -8.38
N ALA A 75 1.53 4.11 -9.09
CA ALA A 75 2.16 2.85 -8.71
C ALA A 75 3.70 2.96 -8.79
N ASP A 76 4.24 3.45 -9.89
CA ASP A 76 5.67 3.70 -10.11
C ASP A 76 6.22 4.64 -9.02
N SER A 77 5.47 5.70 -8.67
CA SER A 77 5.84 6.63 -7.60
C SER A 77 5.89 5.93 -6.24
N LEU A 78 4.91 5.09 -5.90
CA LEU A 78 4.90 4.32 -4.66
C LEU A 78 6.12 3.38 -4.61
N TYR A 79 6.35 2.63 -5.70
CA TYR A 79 7.45 1.68 -5.82
C TYR A 79 8.81 2.39 -5.68
N PHE A 80 9.04 3.48 -6.42
CA PHE A 80 10.31 4.20 -6.40
C PHE A 80 10.56 4.95 -5.08
N THR A 81 9.55 5.65 -4.56
CA THR A 81 9.74 6.56 -3.42
C THR A 81 10.08 5.78 -2.15
N HIS A 82 9.49 4.61 -1.93
CA HIS A 82 9.60 3.93 -0.62
C HIS A 82 9.96 2.45 -0.67
N ILE A 83 9.78 1.75 -1.81
CA ILE A 83 10.14 0.33 -1.88
C ILE A 83 11.53 0.14 -2.46
N ALA A 84 11.90 0.83 -3.54
CA ALA A 84 13.20 0.67 -4.18
C ALA A 84 14.37 1.32 -3.41
N GLY A 85 14.09 2.35 -2.58
CA GLY A 85 15.12 3.11 -1.84
C GLY A 85 15.42 2.60 -0.42
N ASP A 86 14.43 2.11 0.31
CA ASP A 86 14.50 1.73 1.73
C ASP A 86 13.73 0.41 2.00
N PHE A 87 13.97 -0.61 1.16
CA PHE A 87 13.21 -1.87 1.09
C PHE A 87 12.61 -2.31 2.45
N PRO A 88 11.28 -2.14 2.66
CA PRO A 88 10.64 -2.32 3.97
C PRO A 88 10.81 -3.73 4.53
N ALA A 89 11.08 -4.72 3.67
CA ALA A 89 11.42 -6.08 4.02
C ALA A 89 12.60 -6.21 5.02
N PHE A 90 13.51 -5.23 5.07
CA PHE A 90 14.71 -5.28 5.92
C PHE A 90 14.58 -4.54 7.26
N PHE A 91 13.70 -3.56 7.33
CA PHE A 91 13.55 -2.67 8.50
C PHE A 91 12.13 -2.68 9.05
N ASN A 92 11.41 -3.80 8.87
CA ASN A 92 10.06 -3.93 9.39
C ASN A 92 10.09 -4.23 10.89
N THR A 93 9.39 -3.39 11.67
CA THR A 93 9.22 -3.59 13.12
C THR A 93 7.88 -4.22 13.48
N SER A 94 7.04 -4.51 12.48
CA SER A 94 5.75 -5.18 12.66
C SER A 94 5.94 -6.54 13.34
N ASN A 95 5.13 -6.77 14.37
CA ASN A 95 4.98 -8.06 15.05
C ASN A 95 4.04 -9.04 14.30
N GLY A 96 3.61 -8.68 13.09
CA GLY A 96 2.67 -9.46 12.26
C GLY A 96 1.20 -9.15 12.56
N VAL A 97 0.92 -8.32 13.57
CA VAL A 97 -0.42 -7.85 13.95
C VAL A 97 -0.58 -6.36 13.65
N ASN A 98 0.43 -5.58 14.01
CA ASN A 98 0.43 -4.13 13.83
C ASN A 98 1.00 -3.74 12.46
N ILE A 99 0.42 -2.70 11.87
CA ILE A 99 0.83 -2.16 10.59
C ILE A 99 1.94 -1.13 10.82
N ASP A 100 3.11 -1.39 10.25
CA ASP A 100 4.22 -0.44 10.23
C ASP A 100 4.00 0.58 9.10
N TRP A 101 3.43 1.73 9.45
CA TRP A 101 3.08 2.78 8.49
C TRP A 101 4.28 3.60 8.03
N ARG A 102 4.40 3.76 6.71
CA ARG A 102 5.44 4.53 6.05
C ARG A 102 4.83 5.80 5.45
N ASN A 103 5.63 6.87 5.40
CA ASN A 103 5.24 8.18 4.88
C ASN A 103 4.13 8.91 5.67
N VAL A 104 4.08 8.73 6.99
CA VAL A 104 3.03 9.34 7.82
C VAL A 104 3.63 10.01 9.05
N PRO A 105 4.11 11.26 8.91
CA PRO A 105 4.78 11.93 10.02
C PRO A 105 3.81 12.44 11.10
N GLU A 106 2.51 12.61 10.83
CA GLU A 106 1.60 13.36 11.72
C GLU A 106 0.14 12.84 11.81
N GLU A 107 -0.22 11.75 11.12
CA GLU A 107 -1.61 11.23 11.11
C GLU A 107 -1.77 9.87 11.81
N LEU A 108 -2.92 9.67 12.47
CA LEU A 108 -3.34 8.39 13.06
C LEU A 108 -3.90 7.48 11.95
N GLU A 109 -3.02 6.73 11.31
CA GLU A 109 -3.43 5.66 10.40
C GLU A 109 -3.82 4.40 11.18
N PRO A 110 -4.70 3.53 10.63
CA PRO A 110 -5.20 2.37 11.35
C PRO A 110 -4.08 1.39 11.69
N GLU A 111 -4.00 0.94 12.94
CA GLU A 111 -2.90 0.13 13.44
C GLU A 111 -3.03 -1.35 13.04
N THR A 112 -4.25 -1.80 12.70
CA THR A 112 -4.55 -3.21 12.44
C THR A 112 -5.44 -3.44 11.23
N LEU A 113 -5.42 -4.67 10.68
CA LEU A 113 -6.34 -5.07 9.61
C LEU A 113 -7.81 -5.04 10.04
N ALA A 114 -8.10 -5.20 11.35
CA ALA A 114 -9.46 -5.13 11.87
C ALA A 114 -10.02 -3.72 11.76
N GLU A 115 -9.24 -2.70 12.13
CA GLU A 115 -9.62 -1.29 11.97
C GLU A 115 -9.82 -0.93 10.49
N ILE A 116 -8.94 -1.44 9.62
CA ILE A 116 -9.11 -1.28 8.17
C ILE A 116 -10.43 -1.87 7.69
N LYS A 117 -10.80 -3.07 8.15
CA LYS A 117 -12.08 -3.68 7.77
C LYS A 117 -13.28 -2.81 8.13
N GLU A 118 -13.25 -2.14 9.28
CA GLU A 118 -14.30 -1.18 9.65
C GLU A 118 -14.34 0.04 8.72
N ILE A 119 -13.17 0.57 8.33
CA ILE A 119 -13.06 1.69 7.38
C ILE A 119 -13.61 1.27 6.01
N LEU A 120 -13.22 0.10 5.51
CA LEU A 120 -13.69 -0.40 4.21
C LEU A 120 -15.21 -0.60 4.22
N GLY A 121 -15.79 -1.15 5.28
CA GLY A 121 -17.25 -1.27 5.40
C GLY A 121 -17.99 0.07 5.29
N ARG A 122 -17.37 1.16 5.78
CA ARG A 122 -17.89 2.52 5.60
C ARG A 122 -17.68 3.03 4.17
N LEU A 123 -16.54 2.74 3.54
CA LEU A 123 -16.21 3.22 2.19
C LEU A 123 -16.89 2.43 1.06
N GLU A 124 -17.20 1.15 1.23
CA GLU A 124 -17.98 0.35 0.28
C GLU A 124 -19.40 0.90 0.15
N SER A 125 -19.98 1.39 1.24
CA SER A 125 -21.23 2.15 1.21
C SER A 125 -21.14 3.44 0.37
N GLN A 126 -19.91 3.86 0.00
CA GLN A 126 -19.59 5.07 -0.75
C GLN A 126 -18.75 4.81 -2.03
N SER A 127 -18.54 3.55 -2.43
CA SER A 127 -17.83 3.10 -3.65
C SER A 127 -16.33 3.44 -3.80
N LYS A 128 -15.53 3.53 -2.71
CA LYS A 128 -14.11 3.99 -2.74
C LYS A 128 -13.03 2.98 -2.30
N ALA A 129 -13.40 1.74 -2.02
CA ALA A 129 -12.52 0.71 -1.45
C ALA A 129 -12.31 -0.47 -2.41
N CYS A 130 -11.14 -1.11 -2.36
CA CYS A 130 -10.84 -2.33 -3.12
C CYS A 130 -9.97 -3.30 -2.30
N SER A 131 -10.53 -4.44 -1.88
CA SER A 131 -9.79 -5.51 -1.19
C SER A 131 -9.38 -6.60 -2.16
N VAL A 132 -8.15 -7.09 -2.05
CA VAL A 132 -7.68 -8.19 -2.91
C VAL A 132 -7.76 -9.53 -2.19
N ASN A 133 -7.52 -9.60 -0.87
CA ASN A 133 -7.67 -10.82 -0.06
C ASN A 133 -7.76 -10.49 1.46
N ILE A 134 -8.93 -10.18 2.00
CA ILE A 134 -9.15 -10.04 3.47
C ILE A 134 -9.93 -11.24 4.01
#